data_AF-A0A5J5VPM4-F1
#
_entry.id   AF-A0A5J5VPM4-F1
#
_cell.length_a   1.000
_cell.length_b   1.000
_cell.length_c   1.000
_cell.angle_alpha   90.00
_cell.angle_beta   90.00
_cell.angle_gamma   90.00
#
_symmetry.space_group_name_H-M   'P 1'
#
loop_
_entity.id
_entity.type
_entity.pdbx_description
1 polymer ?
#
loop_
_entity_poly.entity_id
_entity_poly.type
_entity_poly.pdbx_seq_one_letter_code
_entity_poly.pdbx_strand_id
1 'polypeptide(L)'
;MGMDSRIEIKVTNPKKVDNVVHPVGQGHATSASSPPQPSASSPPTDGQGRQQQQALEEGLRHSHGRGRQGRGLIDYMPFKNWVPWLIPGFVIANVVVFLISMFINNCPKHSSSCVGRFLGRFSFQPMKENPLLGPSADTLEKMGALDVIKVVHKHQAWRLISCIWLHAGVFHILANMLSLLFIGIRLEQEFGFVRIGLLYLFAGFGGSLMSALFIQAGISVGASGALFGLLGSMLSELITNWTIYANKLAALLTLIFIVVINLAVGLLPHVDNFAHIGGFISGFLLGFVFLIRPQFGYVSKKHIPTGYIVTSNKPKHKPYQYILWLVSMILLVLGFTFGLILLFRGVNLNDQCSWCHYMSCVPTKLWNCKSQQAYCESIEYQNQLNLTCISNGKSSIYNLSGESTSQVQQLCTKLCSR
;
A
#
# COMPACT_ATOMS: atom_id res chain seq x y z
N MET A 1 2.83 26.02 -9.07
CA MET A 1 1.89 25.97 -7.91
C MET A 1 2.07 24.64 -7.22
N GLY A 2 2.89 24.58 -6.17
CA GLY A 2 3.16 23.36 -5.41
C GLY A 2 2.14 23.21 -4.29
N MET A 3 1.39 22.09 -4.28
CA MET A 3 0.62 21.66 -3.12
C MET A 3 1.51 20.79 -2.25
N ASP A 4 1.98 21.37 -1.14
CA ASP A 4 2.55 20.64 -0.01
C ASP A 4 1.39 19.95 0.75
N SER A 5 1.00 18.75 0.30
CA SER A 5 -0.03 17.93 0.93
C SER A 5 0.51 17.18 2.15
N ARG A 6 1.20 17.89 3.06
CA ARG A 6 1.58 17.34 4.36
C ARG A 6 0.33 17.16 5.21
N ILE A 7 -0.10 15.91 5.40
CA ILE A 7 -1.02 15.54 6.48
C ILE A 7 -0.24 15.69 7.80
N GLU A 8 -0.22 16.92 8.34
CA GLU A 8 0.30 17.18 9.69
C GLU A 8 -0.62 16.53 10.72
N ILE A 9 -0.07 15.62 11.52
CA ILE A 9 -0.68 15.20 12.78
C ILE A 9 -0.51 16.36 13.77
N LYS A 10 -1.37 17.37 13.71
CA LYS A 10 -1.47 18.36 14.79
C LYS A 10 -2.21 17.71 15.95
N VAL A 11 -1.44 17.33 16.97
CA VAL A 11 -1.97 16.99 18.29
C VAL A 11 -2.60 18.25 18.84
N THR A 12 -3.93 18.34 18.79
CA THR A 12 -4.67 19.36 19.52
C THR A 12 -4.40 19.14 21.01
N ASN A 13 -3.76 20.12 21.65
CA ASN A 13 -3.40 20.08 23.07
C ASN A 13 -4.65 19.77 23.89
N PRO A 14 -4.77 18.57 24.50
CA PRO A 14 -5.94 18.25 25.31
C PRO A 14 -5.81 18.99 26.63
N LYS A 15 -6.92 19.57 27.11
CA LYS A 15 -7.06 20.07 28.48
C LYS A 15 -6.33 19.13 29.43
N LYS A 16 -5.28 19.64 30.08
CA LYS A 16 -4.45 19.05 31.13
C LYS A 16 -5.05 17.75 31.73
N VAL A 17 -4.72 16.60 31.14
CA VAL A 17 -4.90 15.29 31.78
C VAL A 17 -3.52 14.87 32.23
N ASP A 18 -3.22 15.17 33.48
CA ASP A 18 -1.95 14.89 34.13
C ASP A 18 -1.80 13.36 34.33
N ASN A 19 -1.30 12.65 33.31
CA ASN A 19 -0.77 11.29 33.48
C ASN A 19 0.62 11.40 34.11
N VAL A 20 0.67 11.68 35.42
CA VAL A 20 1.94 11.88 36.13
C VAL A 20 2.52 10.52 36.51
N VAL A 21 3.74 10.27 36.02
CA VAL A 21 4.60 9.18 36.48
C VAL A 21 5.37 9.70 37.67
N HIS A 22 5.01 9.25 38.87
CA HIS A 22 5.66 9.70 40.10
C HIS A 22 6.81 8.75 40.47
N PRO A 23 8.01 9.27 40.77
CA PRO A 23 9.05 8.49 41.42
C PRO A 23 8.61 8.14 42.84
N VAL A 24 8.79 6.89 43.26
CA VAL A 24 8.58 6.49 44.65
C VAL A 24 9.66 7.15 45.52
N GLY A 25 9.29 8.17 46.28
CA GLY A 25 10.15 8.75 47.30
C GLY A 25 10.37 7.76 48.44
N GLN A 26 11.63 7.55 48.82
CA GLN A 26 11.98 6.81 50.04
C GLN A 26 11.39 7.55 51.24
N GLY A 27 10.51 6.87 51.97
CA GLY A 27 9.86 7.42 53.15
C GLY A 27 10.84 7.63 54.29
N HIS A 28 10.90 8.85 54.81
CA HIS A 28 11.20 9.09 56.21
C HIS A 28 10.00 9.77 56.87
N ALA A 29 9.51 9.12 57.93
CA ALA A 29 8.44 9.58 58.77
C ALA A 29 8.94 10.71 59.69
N THR A 30 8.18 11.80 59.80
CA THR A 30 8.03 12.59 61.03
C THR A 30 6.78 13.46 60.98
N SER A 31 6.19 13.63 62.15
CA SER A 31 4.88 14.17 62.50
C SER A 31 4.78 15.71 62.56
N ALA A 32 3.53 16.17 62.43
CA ALA A 32 2.86 17.26 63.18
C ALA A 32 2.87 18.74 62.70
N SER A 33 1.64 19.27 62.65
CA SER A 33 1.13 20.61 62.99
C SER A 33 1.44 21.87 62.14
N SER A 34 0.36 22.55 61.73
CA SER A 34 0.26 23.98 61.31
C SER A 34 -0.15 24.87 62.50
N PRO A 35 -0.36 26.21 62.39
CA PRO A 35 0.20 27.33 61.59
C PRO A 35 0.71 28.48 62.55
N PRO A 36 0.82 29.83 62.27
CA PRO A 36 0.45 30.67 61.11
C PRO A 36 1.44 31.80 60.69
N GLN A 37 1.03 32.55 59.64
CA GLN A 37 1.69 33.74 59.05
C GLN A 37 1.83 34.94 60.00
N PRO A 38 2.68 35.93 59.64
CA PRO A 38 2.12 37.27 59.35
C PRO A 38 2.78 38.05 58.19
N SER A 39 2.15 39.19 57.90
CA SER A 39 2.18 40.10 56.76
C SER A 39 3.17 41.29 56.83
N ALA A 40 3.60 41.73 55.64
CA ALA A 40 3.76 43.12 55.12
C ALA A 40 4.68 44.19 55.77
N SER A 41 5.32 44.96 54.86
CA SER A 41 5.79 46.37 54.93
C SER A 41 7.30 46.66 55.14
N SER A 42 7.72 47.75 54.51
CA SER A 42 9.06 48.23 54.06
C SER A 42 9.35 49.65 54.62
N PRO A 43 10.42 50.40 54.23
CA PRO A 43 11.89 50.24 54.32
C PRO A 43 12.52 51.46 55.11
N PRO A 44 13.73 52.01 54.82
CA PRO A 44 15.08 51.57 55.20
C PRO A 44 15.90 52.65 55.96
N THR A 45 17.05 52.31 56.57
CA THR A 45 18.13 53.29 56.82
C THR A 45 19.53 52.73 56.62
N ASP A 46 20.29 53.58 55.95
CA ASP A 46 21.60 53.53 55.31
C ASP A 46 22.79 53.17 56.23
N GLY A 47 23.78 52.47 55.67
CA GLY A 47 25.00 52.10 56.41
C GLY A 47 25.81 50.90 55.92
N GLN A 48 25.41 50.22 54.84
CA GLN A 48 26.19 49.12 54.21
C GLN A 48 26.41 49.33 52.69
N GLY A 49 26.31 50.58 52.22
CA GLY A 49 26.32 50.96 50.81
C GLY A 49 27.65 50.89 50.05
N ARG A 50 28.74 50.36 50.62
CA ARG A 50 30.02 50.22 49.90
C ARG A 50 30.55 48.80 49.70
N GLN A 51 29.99 47.81 50.39
CA GLN A 51 30.29 46.39 50.12
C GLN A 51 29.23 45.70 49.25
N GLN A 52 28.06 46.32 49.08
CA GLN A 52 26.97 45.76 48.27
C GLN A 52 27.09 46.06 46.77
N GLN A 53 27.94 47.02 46.37
CA GLN A 53 28.08 47.38 44.96
C GLN A 53 29.11 46.50 44.21
N GLN A 54 30.12 45.96 44.91
CA GLN A 54 31.04 44.95 44.32
C GLN A 54 30.43 43.54 44.27
N ALA A 55 29.52 43.18 45.19
CA ALA A 55 28.78 41.92 45.12
C ALA A 55 27.71 41.90 44.00
N LEU A 56 27.25 43.08 43.54
CA LEU A 56 26.22 43.18 42.48
C LEU A 56 26.81 43.06 41.07
N GLU A 57 28.06 43.48 40.83
CA GLU A 57 28.73 43.28 39.53
C GLU A 57 29.19 41.83 39.31
N GLU A 58 29.60 41.12 40.37
CA GLU A 58 29.89 39.68 40.27
C GLU A 58 28.61 38.83 40.16
N GLY A 59 27.50 39.28 40.75
CA GLY A 59 26.17 38.65 40.57
C GLY A 59 25.61 38.81 39.14
N LEU A 60 25.90 39.92 38.45
CA LEU A 60 25.41 40.16 37.08
C LEU A 60 26.26 39.49 35.99
N ARG A 61 27.53 39.14 36.25
CA ARG A 61 28.31 38.28 35.34
C ARG A 61 28.01 36.79 35.50
N HIS A 62 27.54 36.34 36.66
CA HIS A 62 27.15 34.94 36.86
C HIS A 62 25.69 34.61 36.51
N SER A 63 24.84 35.61 36.22
CA SER A 63 23.45 35.42 35.78
C SER A 63 23.30 35.17 34.25
N HIS A 64 24.41 35.08 33.51
CA HIS A 64 24.43 34.66 32.09
C HIS A 64 24.99 33.24 31.86
N GLY A 65 25.26 32.48 32.93
CA GLY A 65 25.95 31.18 32.84
C GLY A 65 25.24 29.97 33.45
N ARG A 66 24.00 30.08 33.94
CA ARG A 66 23.24 28.93 34.45
C ARG A 66 21.83 28.92 33.86
N GLY A 67 21.76 28.57 32.58
CA GLY A 67 20.54 28.06 31.99
C GLY A 67 19.99 26.96 32.89
N ARG A 68 18.76 27.15 33.37
CA ARG A 68 17.96 26.14 34.04
C ARG A 68 18.23 24.80 33.37
N GLN A 69 18.80 23.85 34.11
CA GLN A 69 18.61 22.44 33.84
C GLN A 69 17.10 22.22 33.82
N GLY A 70 16.51 22.34 32.63
CA GLY A 70 15.23 21.75 32.35
C GLY A 70 15.39 20.30 32.73
N ARG A 71 14.71 19.88 33.80
CA ARG A 71 14.40 18.46 34.00
C ARG A 71 13.91 18.00 32.65
N GLY A 72 14.68 17.13 32.00
CA GLY A 72 14.33 16.59 30.71
C GLY A 72 12.91 16.06 30.85
N LEU A 73 11.95 16.77 30.25
CA LEU A 73 10.81 16.08 29.69
C LEU A 73 11.47 15.09 28.75
N ILE A 74 11.60 13.84 29.19
CA ILE A 74 11.76 12.74 28.27
C ILE A 74 10.59 12.93 27.32
N ASP A 75 10.89 13.41 26.11
CA ASP A 75 9.92 13.52 25.04
C ASP A 75 9.44 12.09 24.82
N TYR A 76 8.32 11.76 25.46
CA TYR A 76 7.74 10.43 25.41
C TYR A 76 7.11 10.31 24.03
N MET A 77 7.95 10.02 23.04
CA MET A 77 7.51 9.58 21.72
C MET A 77 6.90 8.20 21.92
N PRO A 78 5.56 8.06 21.92
CA PRO A 78 4.90 6.81 22.28
C PRO A 78 5.11 5.71 21.23
N PHE A 79 5.76 6.03 20.11
CA PHE A 79 5.92 5.18 18.95
C PHE A 79 7.40 5.13 18.54
N LYS A 80 7.92 3.91 18.40
CA LYS A 80 9.24 3.65 17.82
C LYS A 80 9.14 3.92 16.32
N ASN A 81 9.79 4.99 15.84
CA ASN A 81 9.91 5.23 14.40
C ASN A 81 10.75 4.10 13.80
N TRP A 82 10.15 3.30 12.91
CA TRP A 82 10.87 2.24 12.22
C TRP A 82 11.73 2.84 11.11
N VAL A 83 12.96 2.37 10.96
CA VAL A 83 13.76 2.67 9.77
C VAL A 83 13.17 1.86 8.62
N PRO A 84 12.64 2.52 7.56
CA PRO A 84 11.99 1.83 6.47
C PRO A 84 13.05 1.16 5.59
N TRP A 85 12.92 -0.14 5.38
CA TRP A 85 13.82 -0.91 4.51
C TRP A 85 13.05 -1.90 3.63
N LEU A 86 11.90 -2.37 4.07
CA LEU A 86 11.11 -3.35 3.35
C LEU A 86 10.50 -2.74 2.09
N ILE A 87 9.91 -1.54 2.19
CA ILE A 87 9.29 -0.87 1.04
C ILE A 87 10.33 -0.49 -0.02
N PRO A 88 11.47 0.13 0.32
CA PRO A 88 12.59 0.26 -0.62
C PRO A 88 13.04 -1.08 -1.21
N GLY A 89 13.09 -2.14 -0.39
CA GLY A 89 13.40 -3.49 -0.85
C GLY A 89 12.41 -4.03 -1.89
N PHE A 90 11.11 -3.82 -1.68
CA PHE A 90 10.08 -4.20 -2.66
C PHE A 90 10.23 -3.41 -3.96
N VAL A 91 10.58 -2.12 -3.88
CA VAL A 91 10.83 -1.31 -5.08
C VAL A 91 12.00 -1.87 -5.88
N ILE A 92 13.12 -2.17 -5.22
CA ILE A 92 14.29 -2.79 -5.84
C ILE A 92 13.91 -4.13 -6.47
N ALA A 93 13.20 -4.99 -5.75
CA ALA A 93 12.77 -6.30 -6.25
C ALA A 93 11.92 -6.18 -7.53
N ASN A 94 10.95 -5.26 -7.56
CA ASN A 94 10.12 -5.02 -8.75
C ASN A 94 10.92 -4.50 -9.94
N VAL A 95 11.88 -3.59 -9.70
CA VAL A 95 12.77 -3.10 -10.76
C VAL A 95 13.65 -4.23 -11.30
N VAL A 96 14.22 -5.06 -10.42
CA VAL A 96 15.04 -6.22 -10.83
C VAL A 96 14.20 -7.21 -11.65
N VAL A 97 13.00 -7.56 -11.19
CA VAL A 97 12.09 -8.45 -11.92
C VAL A 97 11.74 -7.88 -13.30
N PHE A 98 11.45 -6.58 -13.40
CA PHE A 98 11.18 -5.94 -14.67
C PHE A 98 12.37 -5.97 -15.64
N LEU A 99 13.59 -5.74 -15.14
CA LEU A 99 14.80 -5.87 -15.95
C LEU A 99 15.00 -7.30 -16.44
N ILE A 100 14.75 -8.31 -15.60
CA ILE A 100 14.77 -9.72 -15.99
C ILE A 100 13.72 -9.98 -17.08
N SER A 101 12.51 -9.42 -16.96
CA SER A 101 11.47 -9.56 -17.98
C SER A 101 11.90 -9.00 -19.32
N MET A 102 12.51 -7.82 -19.32
CA MET A 102 13.03 -7.21 -20.54
C MET A 102 14.17 -8.03 -21.15
N PHE A 103 15.05 -8.60 -20.31
CA PHE A 103 16.14 -9.44 -20.76
C PHE A 103 15.65 -10.74 -21.42
N ILE A 104 14.64 -11.40 -20.83
CA ILE A 104 14.02 -12.62 -21.38
C ILE A 104 13.25 -12.32 -22.66
N ASN A 105 12.56 -11.17 -22.72
CA ASN A 105 11.75 -10.77 -23.87
C ASN A 105 12.56 -10.68 -25.18
N ASN A 106 13.77 -10.09 -25.12
CA ASN A 106 14.72 -10.02 -26.24
C ASN A 106 14.06 -9.75 -27.61
N CYS A 107 13.34 -8.63 -27.71
CA CYS A 107 12.57 -8.27 -28.91
C CYS A 107 13.36 -8.39 -30.23
N PRO A 108 14.63 -7.91 -30.34
CA PRO A 108 15.35 -7.92 -31.61
C PRO A 108 15.60 -9.32 -32.20
N LYS A 109 15.51 -10.39 -31.39
CA LYS A 109 15.64 -11.77 -31.87
C LYS A 109 14.40 -12.27 -32.60
N HIS A 110 13.23 -11.71 -32.30
CA HIS A 110 11.93 -12.22 -32.73
C HIS A 110 11.12 -11.24 -33.59
N SER A 111 11.49 -9.95 -33.62
CA SER A 111 10.78 -8.93 -34.39
C SER A 111 11.71 -7.86 -34.95
N SER A 112 11.36 -7.34 -36.14
CA SER A 112 12.06 -6.25 -36.81
C SER A 112 11.45 -4.87 -36.53
N SER A 113 10.45 -4.73 -35.65
CA SER A 113 9.75 -3.47 -35.39
C SER A 113 9.88 -2.97 -33.94
N CYS A 114 10.88 -3.45 -33.20
CA CYS A 114 11.13 -3.08 -31.81
C CYS A 114 11.41 -1.58 -31.61
N VAL A 115 10.94 -1.05 -30.48
CA VAL A 115 11.20 0.33 -30.05
C VAL A 115 12.47 0.36 -29.20
N GLY A 116 13.33 1.37 -29.40
CA GLY A 116 14.57 1.50 -28.63
C GLY A 116 15.61 0.43 -28.94
N ARG A 117 15.84 0.14 -30.23
CA ARG A 117 16.83 -0.86 -30.70
C ARG A 117 18.23 -0.69 -30.14
N PHE A 118 18.64 0.54 -29.82
CA PHE A 118 19.94 0.82 -29.22
C PHE A 118 20.14 0.17 -27.84
N LEU A 119 19.06 -0.27 -27.17
CA LEU A 119 19.10 -0.99 -25.89
C LEU A 119 19.40 -2.50 -26.03
N GLY A 120 19.56 -3.01 -27.26
CA GLY A 120 19.86 -4.42 -27.52
C GLY A 120 18.78 -5.35 -26.97
N ARG A 121 19.14 -6.29 -26.10
CA ARG A 121 18.17 -7.25 -25.50
C ARG A 121 17.04 -6.56 -24.73
N PHE A 122 17.26 -5.35 -24.23
CA PHE A 122 16.27 -4.59 -23.46
C PHE A 122 15.36 -3.71 -24.33
N SER A 123 15.35 -3.90 -25.65
CA SER A 123 14.40 -3.20 -26.52
C SER A 123 12.95 -3.58 -26.22
N PHE A 124 12.06 -2.60 -26.37
CA PHE A 124 10.64 -2.74 -26.11
C PHE A 124 9.89 -3.31 -27.32
N GLN A 125 8.77 -3.97 -27.04
CA GLN A 125 7.85 -4.37 -28.09
C GLN A 125 7.26 -3.15 -28.82
N PRO A 126 6.76 -3.31 -30.06
CA PRO A 126 6.11 -2.25 -30.81
C PRO A 126 4.95 -1.64 -30.01
N MET A 127 4.76 -0.31 -30.08
CA MET A 127 3.67 0.39 -29.37
C MET A 127 2.27 -0.11 -29.73
N LYS A 128 2.12 -0.76 -30.89
CA LYS A 128 0.87 -1.40 -31.32
C LYS A 128 0.53 -2.66 -30.52
N GLU A 129 1.55 -3.33 -29.97
CA GLU A 129 1.42 -4.52 -29.13
C GLU A 129 1.43 -4.14 -27.65
N ASN A 130 2.36 -3.29 -27.23
CA ASN A 130 2.46 -2.85 -25.84
C ASN A 130 2.68 -1.33 -25.76
N PRO A 131 1.62 -0.53 -25.51
CA PRO A 131 1.74 0.92 -25.43
C PRO A 131 2.47 1.40 -24.17
N LEU A 132 2.73 0.53 -23.18
CA LEU A 132 3.36 0.90 -21.92
C LEU A 132 4.90 0.86 -21.97
N LEU A 133 5.49 0.63 -23.15
CA LEU A 133 6.93 0.43 -23.36
C LEU A 133 7.45 -0.73 -22.50
N GLY A 134 7.16 -1.97 -22.92
CA GLY A 134 7.49 -3.14 -22.13
C GLY A 134 7.72 -4.42 -22.96
N PRO A 135 7.77 -5.57 -22.26
CA PRO A 135 7.91 -6.88 -22.91
C PRO A 135 6.60 -7.33 -23.55
N SER A 136 6.64 -8.45 -24.28
CA SER A 136 5.43 -9.09 -24.81
C SER A 136 4.59 -9.74 -23.71
N ALA A 137 3.29 -9.89 -23.97
CA ALA A 137 2.39 -10.61 -23.07
C ALA A 137 2.86 -12.06 -22.83
N ASP A 138 3.33 -12.75 -23.87
CA ASP A 138 3.88 -14.12 -23.77
C ASP A 138 5.06 -14.20 -22.79
N THR A 139 5.95 -13.20 -22.78
CA THR A 139 7.07 -13.16 -21.83
C THR A 139 6.56 -13.04 -20.39
N LEU A 140 5.62 -12.13 -20.14
CA LEU A 140 5.03 -11.95 -18.80
C LEU A 140 4.27 -13.19 -18.35
N GLU A 141 3.54 -13.83 -19.24
CA GLU A 141 2.82 -15.08 -19.00
C GLU A 141 3.77 -16.22 -18.61
N LYS A 142 4.92 -16.34 -19.29
CA LYS A 142 5.98 -17.29 -18.92
C LYS A 142 6.56 -17.01 -17.54
N MET A 143 6.74 -15.74 -17.19
CA MET A 143 7.35 -15.33 -15.93
C MET A 143 6.45 -15.41 -14.71
N GLY A 144 5.14 -15.59 -14.89
CA GLY A 144 4.22 -15.71 -13.76
C GLY A 144 3.11 -14.67 -13.73
N ALA A 145 2.77 -14.04 -14.86
CA ALA A 145 1.59 -13.20 -14.92
C ALA A 145 0.33 -14.01 -14.54
N LEU A 146 -0.66 -13.30 -14.00
CA LEU A 146 -1.93 -13.89 -13.65
C LEU A 146 -2.68 -14.24 -14.95
N ASP A 147 -2.92 -15.54 -15.12
CA ASP A 147 -3.66 -16.13 -16.24
C ASP A 147 -4.61 -17.17 -15.63
N VAL A 148 -5.91 -16.92 -15.76
CA VAL A 148 -6.94 -17.74 -15.10
C VAL A 148 -6.95 -19.17 -15.62
N ILE A 149 -6.69 -19.37 -16.91
CA ILE A 149 -6.66 -20.71 -17.51
C ILE A 149 -5.53 -21.52 -16.86
N LYS A 150 -4.35 -20.92 -16.66
CA LYS A 150 -3.23 -21.60 -15.98
C LYS A 150 -3.46 -21.81 -14.49
N VAL A 151 -4.11 -20.86 -13.82
CA VAL A 151 -4.42 -21.00 -12.39
C VAL A 151 -5.41 -22.14 -12.15
N VAL A 152 -6.49 -22.19 -12.92
CA VAL A 152 -7.59 -23.15 -12.73
C VAL A 152 -7.25 -24.51 -13.33
N HIS A 153 -6.86 -24.58 -14.60
CA HIS A 153 -6.68 -25.85 -15.32
C HIS A 153 -5.28 -26.45 -15.18
N LYS A 154 -4.26 -25.63 -14.92
CA LYS A 154 -2.88 -26.10 -14.69
C LYS A 154 -2.44 -26.03 -13.22
N HIS A 155 -3.38 -25.72 -12.31
CA HIS A 155 -3.16 -25.61 -10.87
C HIS A 155 -2.01 -24.67 -10.46
N GLN A 156 -1.73 -23.63 -11.26
CA GLN A 156 -0.64 -22.69 -11.01
C GLN A 156 -1.04 -21.55 -10.07
N ALA A 157 -1.54 -21.89 -8.88
CA ALA A 157 -2.08 -20.95 -7.89
C ALA A 157 -1.06 -19.87 -7.44
N TRP A 158 0.24 -20.19 -7.51
CA TRP A 158 1.33 -19.25 -7.21
C TRP A 158 1.29 -17.97 -8.08
N ARG A 159 0.61 -18.02 -9.24
CA ARG A 159 0.40 -16.86 -10.12
C ARG A 159 -0.40 -15.73 -9.48
N LEU A 160 -1.22 -16.03 -8.47
CA LEU A 160 -1.95 -15.03 -7.68
C LEU A 160 -1.02 -14.16 -6.82
N ILE A 161 0.22 -14.59 -6.60
CA ILE A 161 1.22 -13.85 -5.83
C ILE A 161 2.34 -13.34 -6.73
N SER A 162 2.81 -14.14 -7.70
CA SER A 162 3.91 -13.72 -8.58
C SER A 162 3.54 -12.53 -9.46
N CYS A 163 2.27 -12.39 -9.88
CA CYS A 163 1.82 -11.30 -10.72
C CYS A 163 2.01 -9.91 -10.07
N ILE A 164 2.02 -9.84 -8.73
CA ILE A 164 2.23 -8.61 -7.95
C ILE A 164 3.61 -8.00 -8.24
N TRP A 165 4.59 -8.83 -8.62
CA TRP A 165 5.97 -8.42 -8.86
C TRP A 165 6.29 -8.11 -10.32
N LEU A 166 5.38 -8.45 -11.24
CA LEU A 166 5.56 -8.26 -12.68
C LEU A 166 4.95 -6.93 -13.12
N HIS A 167 5.51 -6.31 -14.15
CA HIS A 167 5.05 -5.03 -14.66
C HIS A 167 5.00 -5.03 -16.18
N ALA A 168 3.93 -4.46 -16.73
CA ALA A 168 3.66 -4.46 -18.16
C ALA A 168 4.55 -3.51 -18.97
N GLY A 169 5.22 -2.54 -18.35
CA GLY A 169 6.06 -1.58 -19.05
C GLY A 169 6.65 -0.50 -18.16
N VAL A 170 7.48 0.38 -18.74
CA VAL A 170 8.23 1.43 -18.03
C VAL A 170 7.30 2.42 -17.32
N PHE A 171 6.29 2.94 -18.01
CA PHE A 171 5.34 3.87 -17.38
C PHE A 171 4.59 3.22 -16.22
N HIS A 172 4.25 1.94 -16.38
CA HIS A 172 3.52 1.19 -15.37
C HIS A 172 4.36 0.96 -14.11
N ILE A 173 5.62 0.51 -14.24
CA ILE A 173 6.49 0.33 -13.07
C ILE A 173 6.81 1.66 -12.39
N LEU A 174 7.09 2.73 -13.15
CA LEU A 174 7.39 4.04 -12.57
C LEU A 174 6.25 4.56 -11.71
N ALA A 175 5.01 4.51 -12.21
CA ALA A 175 3.84 4.95 -11.47
C ALA A 175 3.63 4.13 -10.18
N ASN A 176 3.77 2.80 -10.25
CA ASN A 176 3.63 1.94 -9.08
C ASN A 176 4.73 2.18 -8.04
N MET A 177 5.99 2.24 -8.46
CA MET A 177 7.11 2.36 -7.52
C MET A 177 7.14 3.73 -6.85
N LEU A 178 6.80 4.80 -7.58
CA LEU A 178 6.69 6.14 -7.00
C LEU A 178 5.57 6.16 -5.94
N SER A 179 4.41 5.60 -6.25
CA SER A 179 3.29 5.50 -5.33
C SER A 179 3.63 4.64 -4.11
N LEU A 180 4.34 3.52 -4.31
CA LEU A 180 4.79 2.62 -3.26
C LEU A 180 5.77 3.31 -2.31
N LEU A 181 6.71 4.11 -2.82
CA LEU A 181 7.62 4.88 -1.99
C LEU A 181 6.88 5.93 -1.15
N PHE A 182 5.99 6.70 -1.76
CA PHE A 182 5.26 7.76 -1.03
C PHE A 182 4.34 7.21 0.06
N ILE A 183 3.54 6.20 -0.26
CA ILE A 183 2.55 5.66 0.68
C ILE A 183 3.19 4.62 1.60
N GLY A 184 3.94 3.68 1.03
CA GLY A 184 4.51 2.55 1.74
C GLY A 184 5.54 2.96 2.79
N ILE A 185 6.47 3.87 2.47
CA ILE A 185 7.48 4.31 3.45
C ILE A 185 6.81 4.94 4.67
N ARG A 186 5.81 5.80 4.44
CA ARG A 186 5.08 6.47 5.52
C ARG A 186 4.38 5.46 6.43
N LEU A 187 3.76 4.43 5.86
CA LEU A 187 3.10 3.36 6.61
C LEU A 187 4.12 2.46 7.33
N GLU A 188 5.24 2.11 6.70
CA GLU A 188 6.29 1.28 7.29
C GLU A 188 6.92 1.96 8.51
N GLN A 189 7.23 3.25 8.42
CA GLN A 189 7.78 4.03 9.53
C GLN A 189 6.87 4.03 10.76
N GLU A 190 5.56 3.99 10.55
CA GLU A 190 4.55 4.13 11.60
C GLU A 190 4.10 2.82 12.21
N PHE A 191 3.91 1.79 11.38
CA PHE A 191 3.35 0.50 11.80
C PHE A 191 4.39 -0.63 11.83
N GLY A 192 5.55 -0.41 11.22
CA GLY A 192 6.64 -1.38 11.13
C GLY A 192 6.52 -2.32 9.94
N PHE A 193 7.67 -2.83 9.51
CA PHE A 193 7.83 -3.61 8.29
C PHE A 193 6.99 -4.90 8.25
N VAL A 194 6.86 -5.63 9.37
CA VAL A 194 6.09 -6.90 9.38
C VAL A 194 4.63 -6.68 9.01
N ARG A 195 4.00 -5.66 9.61
CA ARG A 195 2.57 -5.38 9.40
C ARG A 195 2.31 -4.91 7.98
N ILE A 196 3.15 -3.99 7.50
CA ILE A 196 3.01 -3.44 6.14
C ILE A 196 3.35 -4.48 5.08
N GLY A 197 4.34 -5.34 5.32
CA GLY A 197 4.67 -6.46 4.43
C GLY A 197 3.53 -7.45 4.28
N LEU A 198 2.95 -7.92 5.40
CA LEU A 198 1.78 -8.82 5.35
C LEU A 198 0.58 -8.15 4.70
N LEU A 199 0.32 -6.88 5.01
CA LEU A 199 -0.78 -6.12 4.41
C LEU A 199 -0.61 -6.02 2.90
N TYR A 200 0.58 -5.65 2.41
CA TYR A 200 0.90 -5.57 0.99
C TYR A 200 0.66 -6.91 0.28
N LEU A 201 1.17 -8.01 0.83
CA LEU A 201 1.02 -9.34 0.23
C LEU A 201 -0.44 -9.82 0.20
N PHE A 202 -1.16 -9.75 1.32
CA PHE A 202 -2.55 -10.22 1.39
C PHE A 202 -3.51 -9.33 0.62
N ALA A 203 -3.28 -8.01 0.57
CA ALA A 203 -4.09 -7.14 -0.26
C ALA A 203 -3.82 -7.35 -1.75
N GLY A 204 -2.56 -7.55 -2.15
CA GLY A 204 -2.22 -7.92 -3.53
C GLY A 204 -2.82 -9.26 -3.95
N PHE A 205 -2.82 -10.24 -3.04
CA PHE A 205 -3.54 -11.51 -3.23
C PHE A 205 -5.04 -11.31 -3.41
N GLY A 206 -5.68 -10.51 -2.55
CA GLY A 206 -7.11 -10.20 -2.65
C GLY A 206 -7.48 -9.48 -3.96
N GLY A 207 -6.61 -8.59 -4.44
CA GLY A 207 -6.73 -7.98 -5.76
C GLY A 207 -6.64 -9.02 -6.88
N SER A 208 -5.62 -9.86 -6.85
CA SER A 208 -5.41 -10.92 -7.86
C SER A 208 -6.56 -11.94 -7.87
N LEU A 209 -7.11 -12.29 -6.71
CA LEU A 209 -8.25 -13.17 -6.58
C LEU A 209 -9.51 -12.54 -7.18
N MET A 210 -9.78 -11.26 -6.89
CA MET A 210 -10.92 -10.55 -7.48
C MET A 210 -10.78 -10.41 -8.99
N SER A 211 -9.59 -10.05 -9.48
CA SER A 211 -9.29 -10.01 -10.92
C SER A 211 -9.57 -11.35 -11.58
N ALA A 212 -9.06 -12.46 -11.03
CA ALA A 212 -9.24 -13.79 -11.60
C ALA A 212 -10.70 -14.27 -11.64
N LEU A 213 -11.57 -13.74 -10.77
CA LEU A 213 -12.99 -14.07 -10.76
C LEU A 213 -13.81 -13.30 -11.81
N PHE A 214 -13.35 -12.11 -12.23
CA PHE A 214 -14.09 -11.24 -13.16
C PHE A 214 -13.44 -11.12 -14.55
N ILE A 215 -12.14 -11.36 -14.67
CA ILE A 215 -11.39 -11.24 -15.93
C ILE A 215 -10.87 -12.62 -16.33
N GLN A 216 -11.55 -13.27 -17.27
CA GLN A 216 -11.19 -14.61 -17.76
C GLN A 216 -10.24 -14.60 -18.97
N ALA A 217 -10.22 -13.49 -19.72
CA ALA A 217 -9.39 -13.34 -20.90
C ALA A 217 -8.37 -12.23 -20.66
N GLY A 218 -7.10 -12.53 -20.87
CA GLY A 218 -6.02 -11.58 -20.62
C GLY A 218 -4.99 -12.10 -19.64
N ILE A 219 -3.88 -11.36 -19.55
CA ILE A 219 -2.96 -11.47 -18.41
C ILE A 219 -3.07 -10.23 -17.53
N SER A 220 -2.95 -10.42 -16.22
CA SER A 220 -2.86 -9.32 -15.25
C SER A 220 -1.52 -9.34 -14.52
N VAL A 221 -0.92 -8.17 -14.36
CA VAL A 221 0.37 -7.95 -13.68
C VAL A 221 0.35 -6.61 -12.96
N GLY A 222 1.10 -6.50 -11.88
CA GLY A 222 1.39 -5.23 -11.23
C GLY A 222 1.16 -5.23 -9.73
N ALA A 223 1.94 -4.39 -9.06
CA ALA A 223 1.82 -4.12 -7.63
C ALA A 223 0.56 -3.31 -7.26
N SER A 224 -0.21 -2.84 -8.24
CA SER A 224 -1.27 -1.84 -8.05
C SER A 224 -2.41 -2.32 -7.15
N GLY A 225 -2.80 -3.60 -7.21
CA GLY A 225 -3.77 -4.16 -6.25
C GLY A 225 -3.30 -4.03 -4.79
N ALA A 226 -2.01 -4.29 -4.53
CA ALA A 226 -1.44 -4.12 -3.19
C ALA A 226 -1.35 -2.63 -2.78
N LEU A 227 -1.08 -1.73 -3.73
CA LEU A 227 -1.10 -0.28 -3.48
C LEU A 227 -2.49 0.24 -3.11
N PHE A 228 -3.52 -0.20 -3.82
CA PHE A 228 -4.90 0.08 -3.45
C PHE A 228 -5.25 -0.52 -2.08
N GLY A 229 -4.67 -1.66 -1.74
CA GLY A 229 -4.71 -2.21 -0.39
C GLY A 229 -4.14 -1.29 0.68
N LEU A 230 -2.98 -0.67 0.43
CA LEU A 230 -2.40 0.31 1.34
C LEU A 230 -3.34 1.53 1.49
N LEU A 231 -3.93 2.03 0.41
CA LEU A 231 -4.94 3.11 0.47
C LEU A 231 -6.19 2.70 1.27
N GLY A 232 -6.71 1.50 1.06
CA GLY A 232 -7.83 0.96 1.83
C GLY A 232 -7.50 0.86 3.32
N SER A 233 -6.28 0.42 3.64
CA SER A 233 -5.83 0.34 5.02
C SER A 233 -5.72 1.71 5.69
N MET A 234 -5.26 2.74 4.96
CA MET A 234 -5.26 4.12 5.45
C MET A 234 -6.67 4.62 5.77
N LEU A 235 -7.68 4.21 4.98
CA LEU A 235 -9.07 4.57 5.26
C LEU A 235 -9.56 3.92 6.56
N SER A 236 -9.28 2.64 6.77
CA SER A 236 -9.65 1.94 8.01
C SER A 236 -8.94 2.53 9.24
N GLU A 237 -7.69 2.96 9.09
CA GLU A 237 -6.88 3.61 10.12
C GLU A 237 -7.49 4.95 10.51
N LEU A 238 -7.86 5.76 9.51
CA LEU A 238 -8.51 7.05 9.70
C LEU A 238 -9.86 6.91 10.42
N ILE A 239 -10.67 5.92 10.05
CA ILE A 239 -11.96 5.63 10.70
C ILE A 239 -11.74 5.18 12.16
N THR A 240 -10.77 4.30 12.38
CA THR A 240 -10.48 3.75 13.72
C THR A 240 -9.95 4.81 14.68
N ASN A 241 -9.16 5.76 14.17
CA ASN A 241 -8.48 6.79 14.94
C ASN A 241 -9.05 8.20 14.67
N TRP A 242 -10.33 8.30 14.32
CA TRP A 242 -11.02 9.53 13.91
C TRP A 242 -10.81 10.74 14.84
N THR A 243 -10.66 10.49 16.13
CA THR A 243 -10.51 11.52 17.17
C THR A 243 -9.11 12.14 17.25
N ILE A 244 -8.10 11.54 16.61
CA ILE A 244 -6.70 12.01 16.64
C ILE A 244 -6.43 13.06 15.55
N TYR A 245 -7.18 13.03 14.45
CA TYR A 245 -6.95 13.90 13.30
C TYR A 245 -7.63 15.27 13.46
N ALA A 246 -6.84 16.35 13.49
CA ALA A 246 -7.33 17.71 13.59
C ALA A 246 -8.26 18.10 12.42
N ASN A 247 -7.85 17.76 11.18
CA ASN A 247 -8.61 18.03 9.95
C ASN A 247 -9.14 16.73 9.31
N LYS A 248 -9.87 15.93 10.10
CA LYS A 248 -10.41 14.62 9.70
C LYS A 248 -11.22 14.61 8.39
N LEU A 249 -12.07 15.62 8.17
CA LEU A 249 -12.90 15.69 6.98
C LEU A 249 -12.06 15.95 5.72
N ALA A 250 -11.08 16.85 5.81
CA ALA A 250 -10.16 17.10 4.70
C ALA A 250 -9.33 15.85 4.36
N ALA A 251 -8.76 15.18 5.37
CA ALA A 251 -8.00 13.94 5.17
C ALA A 251 -8.86 12.83 4.52
N LEU A 252 -10.10 12.66 4.99
CA LEU A 252 -11.05 11.70 4.41
C LEU A 252 -11.38 12.04 2.96
N LEU A 253 -11.73 13.30 2.68
CA LEU A 253 -12.08 13.75 1.32
C LEU A 253 -10.90 13.63 0.36
N THR A 254 -9.68 13.97 0.79
CA THR A 254 -8.48 13.79 0.00
C THR A 254 -8.23 12.31 -0.32
N LEU A 255 -8.37 11.42 0.68
CA LEU A 255 -8.17 9.99 0.45
C LEU A 255 -9.21 9.41 -0.50
N ILE A 256 -10.50 9.75 -0.31
CA ILE A 256 -11.58 9.33 -1.21
C ILE A 256 -11.34 9.86 -2.62
N PHE A 257 -10.95 11.13 -2.76
CA PHE A 257 -10.65 11.75 -4.05
C PHE A 257 -9.52 11.02 -4.78
N ILE A 258 -8.43 10.69 -4.08
CA ILE A 258 -7.32 9.89 -4.64
C ILE A 258 -7.83 8.53 -5.11
N VAL A 259 -8.61 7.82 -4.30
CA VAL A 259 -9.14 6.49 -4.65
C VAL A 259 -10.03 6.57 -5.89
N VAL A 260 -10.96 7.53 -5.94
CA VAL A 260 -11.88 7.72 -7.06
C VAL A 260 -11.13 8.05 -8.34
N ILE A 261 -10.13 8.95 -8.29
CA ILE A 261 -9.32 9.28 -9.47
C ILE A 261 -8.54 8.05 -9.96
N ASN A 262 -7.92 7.29 -9.07
CA ASN A 262 -7.15 6.11 -9.50
C ASN A 262 -8.08 5.04 -10.11
N LEU A 263 -9.28 4.82 -9.56
CA LEU A 263 -10.28 3.92 -10.16
C LEU A 263 -10.78 4.45 -11.51
N ALA A 264 -10.96 5.76 -11.65
CA ALA A 264 -11.35 6.38 -12.92
C ALA A 264 -10.24 6.22 -13.99
N VAL A 265 -8.97 6.37 -13.60
CA VAL A 265 -7.82 6.07 -14.47
C VAL A 265 -7.79 4.59 -14.85
N GLY A 266 -8.21 3.70 -13.97
CA GLY A 266 -8.28 2.27 -14.28
C GLY A 266 -9.42 1.87 -15.22
N LEU A 267 -10.29 2.80 -15.64
CA LEU A 267 -11.23 2.57 -16.75
C LEU A 267 -10.53 2.61 -18.13
N LEU A 268 -9.24 3.00 -18.16
CA LEU A 268 -8.41 2.95 -19.35
C LEU A 268 -8.10 1.50 -19.74
N PRO A 269 -7.98 1.20 -21.04
CA PRO A 269 -7.62 -0.14 -21.49
C PRO A 269 -6.26 -0.55 -20.93
N HIS A 270 -6.08 -1.84 -20.66
CA HIS A 270 -4.89 -2.47 -20.05
C HIS A 270 -4.70 -2.20 -18.55
N VAL A 271 -5.66 -1.57 -17.86
CA VAL A 271 -5.65 -1.43 -16.40
C VAL A 271 -6.68 -2.38 -15.77
N ASP A 272 -6.26 -3.07 -14.72
CA ASP A 272 -7.08 -4.04 -14.01
C ASP A 272 -7.78 -3.41 -12.80
N ASN A 273 -8.98 -2.89 -13.04
CA ASN A 273 -9.77 -2.24 -12.00
C ASN A 273 -10.36 -3.24 -10.98
N PHE A 274 -10.61 -4.49 -11.36
CA PHE A 274 -11.05 -5.51 -10.42
C PHE A 274 -9.95 -5.84 -9.40
N ALA A 275 -8.68 -5.86 -9.83
CA ALA A 275 -7.55 -5.96 -8.93
C ALA A 275 -7.46 -4.77 -7.95
N HIS A 276 -7.73 -3.55 -8.43
CA HIS A 276 -7.74 -2.35 -7.58
C HIS A 276 -8.84 -2.41 -6.53
N ILE A 277 -10.06 -2.77 -6.93
CA ILE A 277 -11.22 -2.90 -6.02
C ILE A 277 -10.99 -4.02 -5.00
N GLY A 278 -10.59 -5.21 -5.46
CA GLY A 278 -10.31 -6.35 -4.59
C GLY A 278 -9.19 -6.06 -3.61
N GLY A 279 -8.14 -5.38 -4.07
CA GLY A 279 -7.03 -4.91 -3.25
C GLY A 279 -7.49 -3.91 -2.20
N PHE A 280 -8.26 -2.89 -2.59
CA PHE A 280 -8.79 -1.87 -1.68
C PHE A 280 -9.68 -2.46 -0.59
N ILE A 281 -10.65 -3.32 -0.95
CA ILE A 281 -11.55 -3.99 0.01
C ILE A 281 -10.74 -4.84 0.98
N SER A 282 -9.81 -5.65 0.47
CA SER A 282 -8.96 -6.51 1.29
C SER A 282 -8.09 -5.68 2.23
N GLY A 283 -7.45 -4.63 1.72
CA GLY A 283 -6.62 -3.71 2.50
C GLY A 283 -7.40 -2.93 3.56
N PHE A 284 -8.64 -2.54 3.27
CA PHE A 284 -9.54 -1.90 4.23
C PHE A 284 -9.84 -2.82 5.42
N LEU A 285 -10.18 -4.09 5.16
CA LEU A 285 -10.41 -5.08 6.22
C LEU A 285 -9.10 -5.40 6.97
N LEU A 286 -8.00 -5.61 6.23
CA LEU A 286 -6.68 -5.89 6.82
C LEU A 286 -6.17 -4.72 7.68
N GLY A 287 -6.56 -3.49 7.38
CA GLY A 287 -6.18 -2.33 8.17
C GLY A 287 -6.82 -2.32 9.55
N PHE A 288 -8.07 -2.79 9.71
CA PHE A 288 -8.66 -3.03 11.04
C PHE A 288 -7.93 -4.14 11.82
N VAL A 289 -7.29 -5.08 11.11
CA VAL A 289 -6.52 -6.18 11.71
C VAL A 289 -5.12 -5.73 12.12
N PHE A 290 -4.38 -5.10 11.22
CA PHE A 290 -2.96 -4.81 11.38
C PHE A 290 -2.65 -3.40 11.87
N LEU A 291 -3.48 -2.40 11.54
CA LEU A 291 -3.21 -0.98 11.87
C LEU A 291 -3.88 -0.52 13.17
N ILE A 292 -4.25 -1.46 14.06
CA ILE A 292 -4.81 -1.14 15.36
C ILE A 292 -3.80 -0.38 16.24
N ARG A 293 -4.16 0.84 16.65
CA ARG A 293 -3.37 1.67 17.55
C ARG A 293 -3.83 1.55 19.00
N PRO A 294 -2.89 1.56 19.97
CA PRO A 294 -3.24 1.70 21.37
C PRO A 294 -3.81 3.10 21.66
N GLN A 295 -4.65 3.21 22.67
CA GLN A 295 -5.24 4.49 23.09
C GLN A 295 -4.17 5.49 23.53
N PHE A 296 -4.40 6.77 23.23
CA PHE A 296 -3.56 7.86 23.72
C PHE A 296 -3.53 7.86 25.27
N GLY A 297 -2.32 7.77 25.85
CA GLY A 297 -2.10 7.65 27.30
C GLY A 297 -2.05 6.22 27.85
N TYR A 298 -2.07 5.20 26.99
CA TYR A 298 -1.71 3.83 27.40
C TYR A 298 -0.20 3.74 27.63
N VAL A 299 0.21 3.34 28.83
CA VAL A 299 1.61 3.06 29.18
C VAL A 299 1.78 1.55 29.30
N SER A 300 2.70 0.98 28.52
CA SER A 300 3.02 -0.43 28.61
C SER A 300 3.75 -0.71 29.92
N LYS A 301 3.19 -1.57 30.78
CA LYS A 301 3.82 -1.97 32.06
C LYS A 301 5.23 -2.56 31.91
N LYS A 302 5.56 -3.07 30.72
CA LYS A 302 6.87 -3.69 30.40
C LYS A 302 8.01 -2.67 30.20
N HIS A 303 7.70 -1.41 29.93
CA HIS A 303 8.69 -0.36 29.68
C HIS A 303 8.79 0.65 30.84
N ILE A 304 8.22 0.33 32.00
CA ILE A 304 8.29 1.17 33.18
C ILE A 304 9.63 0.87 33.89
N PRO A 305 10.49 1.88 34.13
CA PRO A 305 11.69 1.69 34.94
C PRO A 305 11.32 1.30 36.38
N THR A 306 12.13 0.49 37.04
CA THR A 306 11.92 0.05 38.43
C THR A 306 11.81 1.27 39.36
N GLY A 307 10.70 1.40 40.10
CA GLY A 307 10.47 2.52 41.04
C GLY A 307 9.45 3.59 40.61
N TYR A 308 8.76 3.40 39.48
CA TYR A 308 7.70 4.31 39.01
C TYR A 308 6.31 3.66 39.08
N ILE A 309 5.33 4.36 39.66
CA ILE A 309 3.92 3.92 39.71
C ILE A 309 3.15 4.60 38.58
N VAL A 310 2.48 3.81 37.74
CA VAL A 310 1.57 4.31 36.70
C VAL A 310 0.14 4.28 37.23
N THR A 311 -0.50 5.46 37.29
CA THR A 311 -1.90 5.65 37.70
C THR A 311 -2.91 5.47 36.55
N SER A 312 -2.45 5.19 35.32
CA SER A 312 -3.31 5.03 34.15
C SER A 312 -3.95 3.63 34.08
N ASN A 313 -5.25 3.56 34.39
CA ASN A 313 -6.10 2.36 34.23
C ASN A 313 -6.77 2.25 32.85
N LYS A 314 -6.34 3.03 31.85
CA LYS A 314 -6.99 2.99 30.53
C LYS A 314 -6.66 1.69 29.78
N PRO A 315 -7.66 0.96 29.24
CA PRO A 315 -7.43 -0.25 28.47
C PRO A 315 -6.66 0.08 27.18
N LYS A 316 -5.82 -0.85 26.73
CA LYS A 316 -4.94 -0.68 25.55
C LYS A 316 -5.73 -0.29 24.30
N HIS A 317 -6.88 -0.93 24.06
CA HIS A 317 -7.75 -0.70 22.90
C HIS A 317 -9.19 -0.47 23.35
N LYS A 318 -9.97 0.26 22.55
CA LYS A 318 -11.40 0.49 22.78
C LYS A 318 -12.20 -0.77 22.41
N PRO A 319 -13.39 -1.01 23.01
CA PRO A 319 -14.20 -2.20 22.68
C PRO A 319 -14.57 -2.28 21.19
N TYR A 320 -14.91 -1.15 20.56
CA TYR A 320 -15.21 -1.13 19.12
C TYR A 320 -14.02 -1.58 18.25
N GLN A 321 -12.77 -1.32 18.66
CA GLN A 321 -11.59 -1.75 17.91
C GLN A 321 -11.47 -3.28 17.90
N TYR A 322 -11.79 -3.95 19.02
CA TYR A 322 -11.82 -5.41 19.07
C TYR A 322 -12.97 -6.00 18.25
N ILE A 323 -14.14 -5.36 18.25
CA ILE A 323 -15.28 -5.77 17.42
C ILE A 323 -14.91 -5.67 15.94
N LEU A 324 -14.39 -4.52 15.50
CA LEU A 324 -13.96 -4.32 14.11
C LEU A 324 -12.85 -5.29 13.72
N TRP A 325 -11.90 -5.56 14.62
CA TRP A 325 -10.85 -6.55 14.42
C TRP A 325 -11.43 -7.96 14.19
N LEU A 326 -12.33 -8.41 15.06
CA LEU A 326 -12.94 -9.74 14.97
C LEU A 326 -13.80 -9.90 13.70
N VAL A 327 -14.66 -8.92 13.43
CA VAL A 327 -15.51 -8.92 12.23
C VAL A 327 -14.67 -8.93 10.96
N SER A 328 -13.63 -8.09 10.90
CA SER A 328 -12.75 -8.03 9.72
C SER A 328 -11.99 -9.33 9.50
N MET A 329 -11.51 -9.97 10.57
CA MET A 329 -10.87 -11.29 10.49
C MET A 329 -11.82 -12.35 9.91
N ILE A 330 -13.08 -12.40 10.40
CA ILE A 330 -14.09 -13.34 9.91
C ILE A 330 -14.39 -13.08 8.42
N LEU A 331 -14.62 -11.82 8.04
CA LEU A 331 -14.92 -11.46 6.66
C LEU A 331 -13.76 -11.77 5.70
N LEU A 332 -12.51 -11.55 6.11
CA LEU A 332 -11.33 -11.89 5.31
C LEU A 332 -11.20 -13.41 5.10
N VAL A 333 -11.34 -14.20 6.17
CA VAL A 333 -11.23 -15.66 6.08
C VAL A 333 -12.35 -16.21 5.19
N LEU A 334 -13.60 -15.82 5.43
CA LEU A 334 -14.73 -16.26 4.61
C LEU A 334 -14.62 -15.78 3.16
N GLY A 335 -14.23 -14.52 2.94
CA GLY A 335 -14.10 -13.94 1.61
C GLY A 335 -13.00 -14.60 0.78
N PHE A 336 -11.81 -14.80 1.34
CA PHE A 336 -10.71 -15.47 0.63
C PHE A 336 -10.99 -16.95 0.39
N THR A 337 -11.55 -17.67 1.37
CA THR A 337 -11.89 -19.09 1.19
C THR A 337 -12.98 -19.26 0.13
N PHE A 338 -14.07 -18.49 0.22
CA PHE A 338 -15.15 -18.54 -0.77
C PHE A 338 -14.67 -18.12 -2.15
N GLY A 339 -13.90 -17.04 -2.26
CA GLY A 339 -13.33 -16.58 -3.53
C GLY A 339 -12.42 -17.61 -4.18
N LEU A 340 -11.55 -18.28 -3.40
CA LEU A 340 -10.72 -19.37 -3.91
C LEU A 340 -11.54 -20.57 -4.37
N ILE A 341 -12.58 -20.95 -3.62
CA ILE A 341 -13.50 -22.03 -4.02
C ILE A 341 -14.17 -21.71 -5.35
N LEU A 342 -14.66 -20.48 -5.53
CA LEU A 342 -15.26 -20.04 -6.79
C LEU A 342 -14.25 -20.06 -7.94
N LEU A 343 -13.04 -19.56 -7.70
CA LEU A 343 -11.98 -19.51 -8.69
C LEU A 343 -11.62 -20.93 -9.17
N PHE A 344 -11.35 -21.86 -8.25
CA PHE A 344 -10.99 -23.23 -8.62
C PHE A 344 -12.16 -24.06 -9.17
N ARG A 345 -13.40 -23.59 -9.00
CA ARG A 345 -14.57 -24.13 -9.71
C ARG A 345 -14.73 -23.56 -11.12
N GLY A 346 -13.88 -22.62 -11.53
CA GLY A 346 -13.96 -21.97 -12.85
C GLY A 346 -15.16 -21.04 -12.98
N VAL A 347 -15.68 -20.50 -11.87
CA VAL A 347 -16.83 -19.58 -11.91
C VAL A 347 -16.37 -18.21 -12.38
N ASN A 348 -17.00 -17.71 -13.44
CA ASN A 348 -16.83 -16.35 -13.93
C ASN A 348 -17.95 -15.43 -13.38
N LEU A 349 -17.59 -14.51 -12.48
CA LEU A 349 -18.53 -13.57 -11.88
C LEU A 349 -18.97 -12.47 -12.85
N ASN A 350 -18.20 -12.21 -13.91
CA ASN A 350 -18.59 -11.23 -14.92
C ASN A 350 -19.84 -11.66 -15.70
N ASP A 351 -20.07 -12.97 -15.88
CA ASP A 351 -21.26 -13.49 -16.57
C ASP A 351 -22.54 -13.28 -15.76
N GLN A 352 -22.41 -13.06 -14.45
CA GLN A 352 -23.52 -12.82 -13.53
C GLN A 352 -23.88 -11.33 -13.40
N CYS A 353 -23.20 -10.46 -14.14
CA CYS A 353 -23.30 -9.01 -13.96
C CYS A 353 -23.24 -8.26 -15.30
N SER A 354 -24.36 -7.66 -15.68
CA SER A 354 -24.53 -6.97 -16.97
C SER A 354 -23.76 -5.65 -17.11
N TRP A 355 -23.14 -5.12 -16.05
CA TRP A 355 -22.38 -3.87 -16.08
C TRP A 355 -20.90 -4.06 -15.74
N CYS A 356 -20.49 -5.26 -15.31
CA CYS A 356 -19.16 -5.52 -14.80
C CYS A 356 -18.08 -5.40 -15.88
N HIS A 357 -18.40 -5.63 -17.16
CA HIS A 357 -17.47 -5.43 -18.26
C HIS A 357 -17.03 -3.97 -18.44
N TYR A 358 -17.86 -3.00 -18.03
CA TYR A 358 -17.50 -1.57 -18.08
C TYR A 358 -16.55 -1.14 -16.96
N MET A 359 -16.37 -1.96 -15.94
CA MET A 359 -15.52 -1.60 -14.79
C MET A 359 -14.03 -1.64 -15.12
N SER A 360 -13.61 -2.48 -16.06
CA SER A 360 -12.20 -2.54 -16.50
C SER A 360 -11.94 -1.81 -17.82
N CYS A 361 -12.97 -1.54 -18.61
CA CYS A 361 -12.82 -0.72 -19.80
C CYS A 361 -14.16 -0.14 -20.26
N VAL A 362 -14.22 1.18 -20.42
CA VAL A 362 -15.36 1.86 -21.06
C VAL A 362 -14.96 2.22 -22.50
N PRO A 363 -15.68 1.74 -23.53
CA PRO A 363 -15.33 2.06 -24.91
C PRO A 363 -15.62 3.54 -25.20
N THR A 364 -14.69 4.25 -25.82
CA THR A 364 -14.85 5.67 -26.19
C THR A 364 -14.42 5.90 -27.64
N LYS A 365 -14.59 7.13 -28.17
CA LYS A 365 -14.08 7.49 -29.50
C LYS A 365 -12.54 7.46 -29.61
N LEU A 366 -11.84 7.47 -28.47
CA LEU A 366 -10.38 7.53 -28.39
C LEU A 366 -9.73 6.14 -28.21
N TRP A 367 -10.46 5.14 -27.72
CA TRP A 367 -9.95 3.78 -27.51
C TRP A 367 -11.05 2.71 -27.53
N ASN A 368 -10.65 1.47 -27.84
CA ASN A 368 -11.56 0.31 -27.93
C ASN A 368 -11.20 -0.74 -26.87
N CYS A 369 -12.22 -1.42 -26.32
CA CYS A 369 -12.08 -2.40 -25.24
C CYS A 369 -11.95 -3.86 -25.71
N LYS A 370 -11.74 -4.08 -27.02
CA LYS A 370 -11.50 -5.42 -27.55
C LYS A 370 -10.14 -5.93 -27.05
N SER A 371 -10.17 -6.90 -26.13
CA SER A 371 -9.00 -7.66 -25.68
C SER A 371 -8.27 -8.24 -26.89
N GLN A 372 -6.98 -7.93 -27.04
CA GLN A 372 -6.11 -8.41 -28.12
C GLN A 372 -5.62 -9.85 -27.93
N GLN A 373 -6.04 -10.56 -26.87
CA GLN A 373 -5.83 -12.01 -26.79
C GLN A 373 -6.97 -12.73 -27.52
N ALA A 374 -6.75 -12.82 -28.83
CA ALA A 374 -7.33 -13.81 -29.70
C ALA A 374 -7.04 -15.21 -29.16
N TYR A 375 -8.05 -15.87 -28.63
CA TYR A 375 -7.99 -17.31 -28.39
C TYR A 375 -8.58 -18.00 -29.60
N CYS A 376 -7.84 -18.93 -30.18
CA CYS A 376 -8.33 -19.76 -31.27
C CYS A 376 -8.21 -21.23 -30.91
N GLU A 377 -9.26 -21.98 -31.18
CA GLU A 377 -9.17 -23.43 -31.25
C GLU A 377 -8.45 -23.80 -32.53
N SER A 378 -7.50 -24.72 -32.44
CA SER A 378 -6.79 -25.26 -33.60
C SER A 378 -7.15 -26.72 -33.79
N ILE A 379 -7.65 -27.08 -34.97
CA ILE A 379 -7.85 -28.47 -35.38
C ILE A 379 -6.86 -28.75 -36.51
N GLU A 380 -5.97 -29.71 -36.29
CA GLU A 380 -4.93 -30.09 -37.24
C GLU A 380 -5.36 -31.31 -38.06
N TYR A 381 -5.33 -31.16 -39.38
CA TYR A 381 -5.56 -32.25 -40.33
C TYR A 381 -4.39 -32.33 -41.30
N GLN A 382 -3.52 -33.33 -41.09
CA GLN A 382 -2.33 -33.61 -41.90
C GLN A 382 -1.38 -32.41 -42.09
N ASN A 383 -1.67 -31.54 -43.06
CA ASN A 383 -0.86 -30.38 -43.47
C ASN A 383 -1.63 -29.05 -43.37
N GLN A 384 -2.83 -29.08 -42.78
CA GLN A 384 -3.74 -27.94 -42.67
C GLN A 384 -4.11 -27.72 -41.21
N LEU A 385 -3.97 -26.47 -40.77
CA LEU A 385 -4.38 -26.00 -39.45
C LEU A 385 -5.66 -25.17 -39.60
N ASN A 386 -6.78 -25.70 -39.13
CA ASN A 386 -8.01 -24.95 -39.02
C ASN A 386 -8.00 -24.19 -37.70
N LEU A 387 -7.87 -22.86 -37.76
CA LEU A 387 -7.97 -22.00 -36.59
C LEU A 387 -9.37 -21.39 -36.52
N THR A 388 -10.02 -21.51 -35.37
CA THR A 388 -11.32 -20.91 -35.09
C THR A 388 -11.18 -19.93 -33.94
N CYS A 389 -11.38 -18.66 -34.21
CA CYS A 389 -11.36 -17.61 -33.20
C CYS A 389 -12.57 -17.72 -32.27
N ILE A 390 -12.31 -17.94 -30.97
CA ILE A 390 -13.34 -18.07 -29.94
C ILE A 390 -14.08 -16.74 -29.72
N SER A 391 -13.39 -15.61 -29.86
CA SER A 391 -13.99 -14.30 -29.55
C SER A 391 -14.99 -13.79 -30.59
N ASN A 392 -14.92 -14.26 -31.84
CA ASN A 392 -15.80 -13.80 -32.93
C ASN A 392 -16.40 -14.93 -33.78
N GLY A 393 -16.07 -16.20 -33.49
CA GLY A 393 -16.56 -17.39 -34.19
C GLY A 393 -16.02 -17.58 -35.62
N LYS A 394 -15.07 -16.76 -36.08
CA LYS A 394 -14.50 -16.89 -37.44
C LYS A 394 -13.48 -18.02 -37.49
N SER A 395 -13.60 -18.88 -38.49
CA SER A 395 -12.63 -19.94 -38.78
C SER A 395 -11.86 -19.67 -40.08
N SER A 396 -10.60 -20.09 -40.12
CA SER A 396 -9.77 -20.04 -41.33
C SER A 396 -8.74 -21.16 -41.32
N ILE A 397 -8.53 -21.75 -42.50
CA ILE A 397 -7.63 -22.88 -42.70
C ILE A 397 -6.30 -22.36 -43.26
N TYR A 398 -5.20 -22.77 -42.63
CA TYR A 398 -3.84 -22.39 -43.02
C TYR A 398 -3.02 -23.64 -43.36
N ASN A 399 -2.27 -23.62 -44.46
CA ASN A 399 -1.33 -24.69 -44.81
C ASN A 399 0.00 -24.43 -44.09
N LEU A 400 0.46 -25.34 -43.23
CA LEU A 400 1.71 -25.20 -42.47
C LEU A 400 2.78 -26.16 -43.00
N SER A 401 3.96 -25.62 -43.29
CA SER A 401 5.17 -26.36 -43.60
C SER A 401 6.23 -26.01 -42.55
N GLY A 402 6.26 -26.77 -41.45
CA GLY A 402 7.24 -26.63 -40.38
C GLY A 402 6.79 -25.71 -39.24
N GLU A 403 6.84 -26.25 -38.01
CA GLU A 403 6.28 -25.66 -36.79
C GLU A 403 7.01 -24.39 -36.30
N SER A 404 6.23 -23.40 -35.85
CA SER A 404 6.53 -22.69 -34.60
C SER A 404 5.23 -22.30 -33.90
N THR A 405 5.11 -22.57 -32.60
CA THR A 405 3.98 -22.13 -31.75
C THR A 405 3.75 -20.62 -31.82
N SER A 406 4.79 -19.83 -32.13
CA SER A 406 4.70 -18.39 -32.40
C SER A 406 3.92 -18.04 -33.67
N GLN A 407 4.00 -18.83 -34.74
CA GLN A 407 3.26 -18.55 -35.98
C GLN A 407 1.76 -18.82 -35.81
N VAL A 408 1.39 -19.87 -35.09
CA VAL A 408 -0.02 -20.21 -34.80
C VAL A 408 -0.70 -19.10 -34.00
N GLN A 409 -0.01 -18.56 -32.99
CA GLN A 409 -0.52 -17.44 -32.19
C GLN A 409 -0.71 -16.18 -33.05
N GLN A 410 0.24 -15.87 -33.93
CA GLN A 410 0.12 -14.73 -34.84
C GLN A 410 -1.03 -14.86 -35.84
N LEU A 411 -1.23 -16.06 -36.40
CA LEU A 411 -2.36 -16.35 -37.30
C LEU A 411 -3.69 -16.21 -36.57
N CYS A 412 -3.75 -16.70 -35.33
CA CYS A 412 -4.92 -16.55 -34.47
C CYS A 412 -5.24 -15.07 -34.17
N THR A 413 -4.23 -14.28 -33.77
CA THR A 413 -4.41 -12.84 -33.55
C THR A 413 -4.91 -12.13 -34.80
N LYS A 414 -4.37 -12.48 -35.97
CA LYS A 414 -4.79 -11.92 -37.25
C LYS A 414 -6.24 -12.29 -37.59
N LEU A 415 -6.63 -13.55 -37.35
CA LEU A 415 -7.99 -14.05 -37.58
C LEU A 415 -9.02 -13.36 -36.67
N CYS A 416 -8.72 -13.18 -35.39
CA CYS A 416 -9.61 -12.52 -34.45
C CYS A 416 -9.66 -10.99 -34.61
N SER A 417 -8.63 -10.38 -35.21
CA SER A 417 -8.56 -8.93 -35.42
C SER A 417 -9.34 -8.42 -36.64
N ARG A 418 -9.72 -9.31 -37.56
CA ARG A 418 -10.55 -9.02 -38.74
C ARG A 418 -12.02 -9.28 -38.44
#